data_AF-A0A1V6A4J8-F1
#
_entry.id   AF-A0A1V6A4J8-F1
#
_cell.length_a   1.000
_cell.length_b   1.000
_cell.length_c   1.000
_cell.angle_alpha   90.00
_cell.angle_beta   90.00
_cell.angle_gamma   90.00
#
_symmetry.space_group_name_H-M   'P 1'
#
loop_
_entity.id
_entity.type
_entity.pdbx_description
1 polymer ?
#
loop_
_entity_poly.entity_id
_entity_poly.type
_entity_poly.pdbx_seq_one_letter_code
_entity_poly.pdbx_strand_id
1 'polypeptide(L)'
;MRTQHGEHPRMGALDVCPFVPVANVTMEECVEISKEFARRASEELGIPLYLYEHSQEKAYRKKLPDIRKGEYEGLSEKIKQPEWAPDYGPAEFVPEWGATVTGARFFLVAYNVNILGTNNQAHRIALNLREQGRGDGEPGRFKELKGLGWFVDEYNMAQCSFNLNNYNITAPHEVFEAVKEEAAQLQVGVAGSELVGLIPLEPMLKAADYYIEKENLFILEEDQKIKLVIDRLGLSSVSQFKPKERIIDYIIKEEPNEPLASMSTRKFIETINARTSAPGGGSASAAIGAIGSGLGAMVSKLTYGVRKFEEHENALRKIIPVLHNTTMGLIPMIDADTNAFNDYVEAMRLPQKTEAEKARRFEQMQEGLKKAINVPLNTMRLGDRAWEMMKECANCCNIASKSDLQVGARSLELGIWGAYQNVLINMKDIKDEKFKSETLQEAESMKLRAETCCKEILNILDERSK
;
A
#
# COMPACT_ATOMS: atom_id res chain seq x y z
N MET A 1 -21.74 16.57 29.06
CA MET A 1 -20.43 16.73 29.73
C MET A 1 -20.50 17.05 31.23
N ARG A 2 -21.51 17.78 31.73
CA ARG A 2 -21.65 18.16 33.16
C ARG A 2 -21.38 17.07 34.21
N THR A 3 -21.71 15.82 33.93
CA THR A 3 -21.58 14.67 34.86
C THR A 3 -20.58 13.63 34.36
N GLN A 4 -19.85 13.93 33.28
CA GLN A 4 -18.91 12.99 32.68
C GLN A 4 -17.54 13.15 33.33
N HIS A 5 -16.99 12.02 33.79
CA HIS A 5 -15.63 11.87 34.28
C HIS A 5 -15.00 10.63 33.64
N GLY A 6 -13.69 10.65 33.42
CA GLY A 6 -12.94 9.53 32.88
C GLY A 6 -11.44 9.77 33.03
N GLU A 7 -10.64 8.70 32.97
CA GLU A 7 -9.18 8.79 33.11
C GLU A 7 -8.51 9.42 31.88
N HIS A 8 -9.14 9.32 30.70
CA HIS A 8 -8.60 9.90 29.48
C HIS A 8 -8.93 11.41 29.38
N PRO A 9 -7.95 12.28 29.07
CA PRO A 9 -8.18 13.72 28.91
C PRO A 9 -9.23 14.03 27.83
N ARG A 10 -10.19 14.91 28.16
CA ARG A 10 -11.31 15.26 27.29
C ARG A 10 -11.75 16.71 27.43
N MET A 11 -12.25 17.35 26.37
CA MET A 11 -12.78 18.72 26.44
C MET A 11 -14.22 18.88 25.94
N GLY A 12 -14.79 17.85 25.31
CA GLY A 12 -16.18 17.89 24.84
C GLY A 12 -16.81 16.51 24.63
N ALA A 13 -18.14 16.50 24.43
CA ALA A 13 -18.93 15.30 24.19
C ALA A 13 -18.46 14.58 22.92
N LEU A 14 -18.20 15.36 21.86
CA LEU A 14 -17.33 14.95 20.77
C LEU A 14 -16.01 15.70 20.94
N ASP A 15 -15.00 14.98 21.41
CA ASP A 15 -13.73 15.57 21.82
C ASP A 15 -12.83 15.89 20.60
N VAL A 16 -12.68 14.93 19.69
CA VAL A 16 -12.00 15.13 18.39
C VAL A 16 -12.68 14.33 17.28
N CYS A 17 -12.93 14.96 16.13
CA CYS A 17 -13.37 14.30 14.89
C CYS A 17 -12.32 14.55 13.78
N PRO A 18 -11.36 13.63 13.59
CA PRO A 18 -10.35 13.77 12.57
C PRO A 18 -10.79 13.20 11.22
N PHE A 19 -10.29 13.79 10.13
CA PHE A 19 -10.38 13.26 8.78
C PHE A 19 -8.98 12.80 8.33
N VAL A 20 -8.89 11.58 7.82
CA VAL A 20 -7.61 10.91 7.54
C VAL A 20 -7.65 10.35 6.12
N PRO A 21 -6.65 10.65 5.27
CA PRO A 21 -6.58 10.06 3.95
C PRO A 21 -6.26 8.56 4.06
N VAL A 22 -6.99 7.74 3.30
CA VAL A 22 -6.80 6.29 3.25
C VAL A 22 -6.47 5.85 1.82
N ALA A 23 -7.41 6.02 0.89
CA ALA A 23 -7.23 5.66 -0.51
C ALA A 23 -7.84 6.71 -1.43
N ASN A 24 -7.15 7.05 -2.52
CA ASN A 24 -7.63 7.95 -3.57
C ASN A 24 -8.13 9.32 -3.08
N VAL A 25 -7.54 9.84 -2.00
CA VAL A 25 -7.87 11.15 -1.42
C VAL A 25 -6.59 11.79 -0.88
N THR A 26 -6.42 13.10 -1.08
CA THR A 26 -5.25 13.83 -0.59
C THR A 26 -5.46 14.40 0.81
N MET A 27 -4.36 14.85 1.43
CA MET A 27 -4.43 15.55 2.71
C MET A 27 -5.22 16.85 2.59
N GLU A 28 -5.04 17.58 1.49
CA GLU A 28 -5.73 18.84 1.21
C GLU A 28 -7.25 18.63 1.11
N GLU A 29 -7.70 17.57 0.45
CA GLU A 29 -9.13 17.22 0.39
C GLU A 29 -9.69 16.91 1.79
N CYS A 30 -8.96 16.16 2.63
CA CYS A 30 -9.34 15.94 4.03
C CYS A 30 -9.38 17.24 4.85
N VAL A 31 -8.47 18.19 4.60
CA VAL A 31 -8.49 19.51 5.25
C VAL A 31 -9.79 20.23 4.89
N GLU A 32 -10.17 20.27 3.63
CA GLU A 32 -11.41 20.92 3.19
C GLU A 32 -12.66 20.24 3.78
N ILE A 33 -12.69 18.90 3.84
CA ILE A 33 -13.78 18.17 4.51
C ILE A 33 -13.87 18.55 6.01
N SER A 34 -12.73 18.66 6.70
CA SER A 34 -12.73 19.03 8.12
C SER A 34 -13.25 20.44 8.38
N LYS A 35 -12.95 21.39 7.48
CA LYS A 35 -13.46 22.77 7.55
C LYS A 35 -14.95 22.81 7.27
N GLU A 36 -15.44 22.05 6.29
CA GLU A 36 -16.86 21.98 5.99
C GLU A 36 -17.65 21.31 7.13
N PHE A 37 -17.11 20.24 7.71
CA PHE A 37 -17.67 19.65 8.94
C PHE A 37 -17.73 20.70 10.06
N ALA A 38 -16.66 21.47 10.28
CA ALA A 38 -16.62 22.46 11.34
C ALA A 38 -17.65 23.57 11.15
N ARG A 39 -17.74 24.10 9.92
CA ARG A 39 -18.73 25.10 9.54
C ARG A 39 -20.15 24.59 9.83
N ARG A 40 -20.52 23.42 9.30
CA ARG A 40 -21.86 22.86 9.47
C ARG A 40 -22.17 22.48 10.92
N ALA A 41 -21.26 21.80 11.61
CA ALA A 41 -21.47 21.41 13.00
C ALA A 41 -21.64 22.64 13.91
N SER A 42 -20.87 23.70 13.69
CA SER A 42 -21.04 24.95 14.46
C SER A 42 -22.38 25.64 14.18
N GLU A 43 -22.80 25.72 12.92
CA GLU A 43 -24.06 26.35 12.50
C GLU A 43 -25.30 25.57 12.95
N GLU A 44 -25.28 24.24 12.80
CA GLU A 44 -26.43 23.38 13.08
C GLU A 44 -26.58 23.10 14.60
N LEU A 45 -25.49 23.05 15.37
CA LEU A 45 -25.51 22.68 16.79
C LEU A 45 -25.20 23.84 17.74
N GLY A 46 -24.67 24.97 17.25
CA GLY A 46 -24.33 26.13 18.08
C GLY A 46 -23.15 25.88 19.04
N ILE A 47 -22.19 25.04 18.67
CA ILE A 47 -21.05 24.64 19.51
C ILE A 47 -19.72 25.26 19.02
N PRO A 48 -18.75 25.51 19.92
CA PRO A 48 -17.41 25.95 19.53
C PRO A 48 -16.57 24.82 18.94
N LEU A 49 -15.95 25.09 17.79
CA LEU A 49 -14.99 24.19 17.13
C LEU A 49 -13.61 24.80 16.95
N TYR A 50 -12.60 23.98 17.18
CA TYR A 50 -11.19 24.30 16.97
C TYR A 50 -10.61 23.43 15.86
N LEU A 51 -9.90 24.05 14.92
CA LEU A 51 -9.12 23.32 13.92
C LEU A 51 -7.78 22.87 14.52
N TYR A 52 -7.28 21.71 14.08
CA TYR A 52 -5.96 21.20 14.47
C TYR A 52 -5.20 20.53 13.32
N GLU A 53 -3.94 20.18 13.57
CA GLU A 53 -3.02 19.49 12.64
C GLU A 53 -2.90 20.20 11.30
N HIS A 54 -3.17 19.52 10.18
CA HIS A 54 -3.04 20.10 8.84
C HIS A 54 -4.10 21.16 8.55
N SER A 55 -5.18 21.19 9.33
CA SER A 55 -6.24 22.19 9.19
C SER A 55 -5.96 23.47 9.97
N GLN A 56 -4.88 23.55 10.75
CA GLN A 56 -4.57 24.69 11.62
C GLN A 56 -3.23 25.36 11.27
N GLU A 57 -3.31 26.65 10.99
CA GLU A 57 -2.13 27.48 10.67
C GLU A 57 -1.42 27.99 11.92
N LYS A 58 -2.17 28.21 13.02
CA LYS A 58 -1.62 28.73 14.28
C LYS A 58 -0.81 27.63 14.98
N ALA A 59 0.51 27.79 15.03
CA ALA A 59 1.44 26.80 15.59
C ALA A 59 1.07 26.32 17.01
N TYR A 60 0.61 27.22 17.88
CA TYR A 60 0.24 26.92 19.27
C TYR A 60 -1.11 26.18 19.42
N ARG A 61 -1.87 26.01 18.33
CA ARG A 61 -3.10 25.20 18.28
C ARG A 61 -2.95 23.98 17.39
N LYS A 62 -1.76 23.72 16.85
CA LYS A 62 -1.58 22.66 15.87
C LYS A 62 -1.76 21.28 16.50
N LYS A 63 -1.29 21.09 17.74
CA LYS A 63 -1.37 19.81 18.44
C LYS A 63 -2.62 19.73 19.32
N LEU A 64 -3.28 18.58 19.29
CA LEU A 64 -4.46 18.31 20.12
C LEU A 64 -4.22 18.54 21.64
N PRO A 65 -3.09 18.12 22.25
CA PRO A 65 -2.85 18.38 23.67
C PRO A 65 -2.79 19.88 24.04
N ASP A 66 -2.32 20.74 23.13
CA ASP A 66 -2.26 22.18 23.37
C ASP A 66 -3.66 22.80 23.41
N ILE A 67 -4.54 22.35 22.51
CA ILE A 67 -5.96 22.73 22.52
C ILE A 67 -6.68 22.14 23.74
N ARG A 68 -6.37 20.90 24.13
CA ARG A 68 -6.98 20.22 25.29
C ARG A 68 -6.43 20.64 26.64
N LYS A 69 -5.40 21.49 26.71
CA LYS A 69 -4.82 21.92 27.99
C LYS A 69 -5.89 22.57 28.87
N GLY A 70 -6.12 21.98 30.04
CA GLY A 70 -7.18 22.35 30.99
C GLY A 70 -8.47 21.55 30.85
N GLU A 71 -8.58 20.69 29.84
CA GLU A 71 -9.72 19.79 29.60
C GLU A 71 -11.07 20.54 29.54
N TYR A 72 -12.17 19.87 29.90
CA TYR A 72 -13.50 20.46 29.96
C TYR A 72 -13.59 21.57 31.02
N GLU A 73 -12.98 21.37 32.19
CA GLU A 73 -13.05 22.29 33.34
C GLU A 73 -12.40 23.66 33.03
N GLY A 74 -11.26 23.64 32.34
CA GLY A 74 -10.51 24.86 31.98
C GLY A 74 -11.07 25.59 30.75
N LEU A 75 -11.96 24.95 29.97
CA LEU A 75 -12.48 25.51 28.72
C LEU A 75 -13.28 26.81 28.94
N SER A 76 -14.05 26.88 30.04
CA SER A 76 -14.92 28.02 30.36
C SER A 76 -14.18 29.36 30.47
N GLU A 77 -12.94 29.34 30.95
CA GLU A 77 -12.08 30.53 31.02
C GLU A 77 -11.22 30.68 29.77
N LYS A 78 -10.76 29.56 29.20
CA LYS A 78 -9.92 29.55 27.99
C LYS A 78 -10.64 30.18 26.79
N ILE A 79 -11.91 29.83 26.56
CA ILE A 79 -12.67 30.29 25.38
C ILE A 79 -12.89 31.81 25.34
N LYS A 80 -12.82 32.49 26.49
CA LYS A 80 -12.96 33.95 26.61
C LYS A 80 -11.70 34.70 26.16
N GLN A 81 -10.56 34.02 26.08
CA GLN A 81 -9.29 34.62 25.69
C GLN A 81 -9.25 34.83 24.17
N PRO A 82 -8.93 36.04 23.65
CA PRO A 82 -8.93 36.31 22.20
C PRO A 82 -8.06 35.32 21.40
N GLU A 83 -6.91 34.94 21.96
CA GLU A 83 -5.99 33.96 21.39
C GLU A 83 -6.52 32.51 21.42
N TRP A 84 -7.65 32.26 22.08
CA TRP A 84 -8.37 30.98 22.13
C TRP A 84 -9.81 31.08 21.62
N ALA A 85 -10.16 32.16 20.91
CA ALA A 85 -11.41 32.22 20.16
C ALA A 85 -11.52 31.01 19.19
N PRO A 86 -12.65 30.28 19.16
CA PRO A 86 -12.81 29.12 18.29
C PRO A 86 -12.68 29.52 16.82
N ASP A 87 -12.27 28.55 15.99
CA ASP A 87 -12.13 28.79 14.55
C ASP A 87 -13.52 28.81 13.87
N TYR A 88 -14.50 28.08 14.44
CA TYR A 88 -15.91 28.12 14.04
C TYR A 88 -16.84 28.10 15.27
N GLY A 89 -18.02 28.70 15.11
CA GLY A 89 -19.03 28.75 16.18
C GLY A 89 -18.81 29.86 17.21
N PRO A 90 -19.70 29.96 18.20
CA PRO A 90 -19.66 31.03 19.19
C PRO A 90 -18.48 30.86 20.16
N ALA A 91 -17.87 31.97 20.58
CA ALA A 91 -16.87 32.00 21.65
C ALA A 91 -17.53 31.87 23.04
N GLU A 92 -18.44 30.91 23.19
CA GLU A 92 -19.25 30.68 24.39
C GLU A 92 -19.10 29.24 24.87
N PHE A 93 -19.00 29.08 26.19
CA PHE A 93 -18.92 27.76 26.80
C PHE A 93 -20.30 27.10 26.82
N VAL A 94 -20.41 25.91 26.24
CA VAL A 94 -21.66 25.12 26.20
C VAL A 94 -21.55 23.98 27.23
N PRO A 95 -22.14 24.07 28.44
CA PRO A 95 -21.87 23.10 29.52
C PRO A 95 -22.32 21.66 29.21
N GLU A 96 -23.36 21.49 28.40
CA GLU A 96 -23.84 20.19 27.95
C GLU A 96 -22.81 19.50 27.04
N TRP A 97 -22.06 20.28 26.26
CA TRP A 97 -21.19 19.79 25.19
C TRP A 97 -19.69 19.95 25.45
N GLY A 98 -19.22 21.10 25.91
CA GLY A 98 -17.82 21.51 25.89
C GLY A 98 -17.45 22.13 24.53
N ALA A 99 -16.30 21.75 23.98
CA ALA A 99 -15.87 22.14 22.64
C ALA A 99 -15.38 20.93 21.83
N THR A 100 -15.39 21.05 20.51
CA THR A 100 -14.96 19.98 19.60
C THR A 100 -13.70 20.38 18.85
N VAL A 101 -12.72 19.48 18.75
CA VAL A 101 -11.61 19.62 17.79
C VAL A 101 -11.93 18.88 16.50
N THR A 102 -11.61 19.45 15.35
CA THR A 102 -11.63 18.74 14.07
C THR A 102 -10.47 19.18 13.19
N GLY A 103 -10.06 18.33 12.26
CA GLY A 103 -8.99 18.63 11.33
C GLY A 103 -8.54 17.41 10.57
N ALA A 104 -7.60 17.61 9.67
CA ALA A 104 -6.98 16.53 8.91
C ALA A 104 -5.62 16.16 9.48
N ARG A 105 -5.33 14.86 9.52
CA ARG A 105 -4.04 14.35 9.98
C ARG A 105 -3.67 13.06 9.28
N PHE A 106 -2.38 12.71 9.40
CA PHE A 106 -1.90 11.40 8.99
C PHE A 106 -2.57 10.27 9.81
N PHE A 107 -2.56 9.06 9.25
CA PHE A 107 -3.12 7.88 9.89
C PHE A 107 -2.36 7.56 11.18
N LEU A 108 -3.10 7.51 12.29
CA LEU A 108 -2.54 7.23 13.61
C LEU A 108 -2.79 5.77 13.90
N VAL A 109 -1.75 5.06 14.32
CA VAL A 109 -1.84 3.67 14.74
C VAL A 109 -1.72 3.61 16.26
N ALA A 110 -2.78 3.15 16.93
CA ALA A 110 -2.78 2.88 18.35
C ALA A 110 -2.27 1.46 18.60
N TYR A 111 -1.13 1.35 19.26
CA TYR A 111 -0.36 0.13 19.41
C TYR A 111 0.12 -0.04 20.84
N ASN A 112 -0.38 -1.08 21.52
CA ASN A 112 -0.04 -1.38 22.89
C ASN A 112 0.92 -2.57 22.93
N VAL A 113 2.00 -2.48 23.70
CA VAL A 113 2.90 -3.62 23.96
C VAL A 113 2.69 -4.12 25.38
N ASN A 114 2.41 -5.41 25.50
CA ASN A 114 2.01 -6.06 26.74
C ASN A 114 3.21 -6.40 27.62
N ILE A 115 3.16 -6.02 28.90
CA ILE A 115 4.23 -6.17 29.88
C ILE A 115 3.73 -6.95 31.10
N LEU A 116 4.37 -8.08 31.38
CA LEU A 116 4.23 -8.81 32.63
C LEU A 116 5.04 -8.10 33.73
N GLY A 117 4.47 -7.00 34.23
CA GLY A 117 5.08 -6.14 35.22
C GLY A 117 4.10 -5.12 35.77
N THR A 118 4.63 -4.08 36.40
CA THR A 118 3.84 -3.01 37.01
C THR A 118 3.59 -1.86 36.04
N ASN A 119 2.56 -1.06 36.32
CA ASN A 119 2.31 0.21 35.62
C ASN A 119 3.58 1.08 35.56
N ASN A 120 4.28 1.26 36.70
CA ASN A 120 5.48 2.08 36.77
C ASN A 120 6.62 1.60 35.85
N GLN A 121 6.77 0.28 35.71
CA GLN A 121 7.78 -0.29 34.81
C GLN A 121 7.40 -0.07 33.34
N ALA A 122 6.16 -0.35 32.96
CA ALA A 122 5.67 -0.06 31.62
C ALA A 122 5.78 1.44 31.29
N HIS A 123 5.47 2.30 32.26
CA HIS A 123 5.55 3.75 32.08
C HIS A 123 6.99 4.20 31.90
N ARG A 124 7.92 3.66 32.68
CA ARG A 124 9.36 3.92 32.50
C ARG A 124 9.85 3.53 31.10
N ILE A 125 9.41 2.39 30.57
CA ILE A 125 9.75 1.98 29.19
C ILE A 125 9.15 2.99 28.19
N ALA A 126 7.88 3.33 28.32
CA ALA A 126 7.22 4.29 27.44
C ALA A 126 7.90 5.68 27.46
N LEU A 127 8.37 6.14 28.62
CA LEU A 127 9.15 7.37 28.76
C LEU A 127 10.47 7.32 27.98
N ASN A 128 11.15 6.18 27.95
CA ASN A 128 12.42 6.04 27.21
C ASN A 128 12.22 6.03 25.69
N LEU A 129 11.03 5.59 25.22
CA LEU A 129 10.77 5.39 23.80
C LEU A 129 10.03 6.56 23.14
N ARG A 130 9.06 7.17 23.82
CA ARG A 130 8.23 8.25 23.26
C ARG A 130 9.06 9.52 22.99
N GLU A 131 8.67 10.29 21.98
CA GLU A 131 9.43 11.46 21.54
C GLU A 131 9.67 12.50 22.64
N GLN A 132 8.64 12.81 23.44
CA GLN A 132 8.75 13.75 24.56
C GLN A 132 9.77 13.28 25.62
N GLY A 133 10.03 11.98 25.67
CA GLY A 133 10.92 11.40 26.65
C GLY A 133 10.42 11.56 28.09
N ARG A 134 11.37 11.84 29.00
CA ARG A 134 11.14 12.00 30.44
C ARG A 134 10.83 13.45 30.85
N GLY A 135 11.02 14.41 29.95
CA GLY A 135 10.84 15.83 30.21
C GLY A 135 11.69 16.69 29.29
N ASP A 136 11.68 17.99 29.54
CA ASP A 136 12.43 18.95 28.73
C ASP A 136 13.93 18.67 28.78
N GLY A 137 14.54 18.41 27.61
CA GLY A 137 15.97 18.12 27.47
C GLY A 137 16.35 16.63 27.51
N GLU A 138 15.42 15.73 27.81
CA GLU A 138 15.63 14.27 27.83
C GLU A 138 14.65 13.56 26.87
N PRO A 139 14.78 13.76 25.54
CA PRO A 139 13.90 13.11 24.56
C PRO A 139 14.08 11.59 24.56
N GLY A 140 13.01 10.88 24.21
CA GLY A 140 13.09 9.43 24.01
C GLY A 140 13.66 9.05 22.65
N ARG A 141 13.73 7.74 22.40
CA ARG A 141 14.37 7.16 21.21
C ARG A 141 13.66 7.49 19.89
N PHE A 142 12.33 7.48 19.87
CA PHE A 142 11.57 7.56 18.62
C PHE A 142 10.97 8.95 18.39
N LYS A 143 10.82 9.28 17.11
CA LYS A 143 10.10 10.46 16.63
C LYS A 143 8.67 10.09 16.27
N GLU A 144 7.74 11.03 16.38
CA GLU A 144 6.33 10.80 16.06
C GLU A 144 5.68 9.66 16.89
N LEU A 145 6.28 9.33 18.03
CA LEU A 145 5.79 8.34 18.97
C LEU A 145 5.36 9.02 20.26
N LYS A 146 4.08 8.89 20.60
CA LYS A 146 3.57 9.26 21.93
C LYS A 146 3.30 7.97 22.70
N GLY A 147 3.47 8.00 24.01
CA GLY A 147 3.13 6.84 24.80
C GLY A 147 3.11 7.08 26.30
N LEU A 148 2.49 6.14 26.99
CA LEU A 148 2.41 6.06 28.44
C LEU A 148 2.35 4.59 28.86
N GLY A 149 2.74 4.32 30.10
CA GLY A 149 2.43 3.05 30.75
C GLY A 149 1.14 3.16 31.55
N TRP A 150 0.39 2.07 31.56
CA TRP A 150 -0.81 1.86 32.37
C TRP A 150 -0.96 0.38 32.73
N PHE A 151 -1.91 0.08 33.61
CA PHE A 151 -2.31 -1.28 33.96
C PHE A 151 -3.73 -1.54 33.49
N VAL A 152 -3.97 -2.71 32.89
CA VAL A 152 -5.28 -3.12 32.38
C VAL A 152 -5.78 -4.26 33.26
N ASP A 153 -6.81 -3.99 34.05
CA ASP A 153 -7.34 -4.93 35.04
C ASP A 153 -7.95 -6.18 34.38
N GLU A 154 -8.63 -6.02 33.24
CA GLU A 154 -9.27 -7.10 32.50
C GLU A 154 -8.27 -8.17 32.02
N TYR A 155 -7.04 -7.76 31.74
CA TYR A 155 -5.96 -8.64 31.29
C TYR A 155 -4.97 -8.99 32.40
N ASN A 156 -5.13 -8.39 33.59
CA ASN A 156 -4.19 -8.45 34.70
C ASN A 156 -2.74 -8.20 34.24
N MET A 157 -2.54 -7.11 33.47
CA MET A 157 -1.31 -6.87 32.74
C MET A 157 -1.02 -5.39 32.59
N ALA A 158 0.25 -5.00 32.71
CA ALA A 158 0.67 -3.66 32.32
C ALA A 158 0.83 -3.57 30.80
N GLN A 159 0.67 -2.38 30.24
CA GLN A 159 0.99 -2.15 28.83
C GLN A 159 1.78 -0.85 28.66
N CYS A 160 2.69 -0.85 27.69
CA CYS A 160 3.17 0.38 27.09
C CYS A 160 2.19 0.75 25.97
N SER A 161 1.31 1.72 26.21
CA SER A 161 0.36 2.21 25.22
C SER A 161 1.01 3.28 24.37
N PHE A 162 1.07 3.06 23.06
CA PHE A 162 1.67 3.98 22.10
C PHE A 162 0.67 4.46 21.04
N ASN A 163 0.87 5.71 20.64
CA ASN A 163 0.28 6.29 19.45
C ASN A 163 1.41 6.62 18.47
N LEU A 164 1.44 5.91 17.36
CA LEU A 164 2.34 6.17 16.24
C LEU A 164 1.63 7.21 15.36
N ASN A 165 2.02 8.48 15.46
CA ASN A 165 1.44 9.55 14.66
C ASN A 165 1.84 9.43 13.18
N ASN A 166 2.99 8.80 12.91
CA ASN A 166 3.48 8.55 11.56
C ASN A 166 4.27 7.24 11.49
N TYR A 167 3.59 6.18 11.03
CA TYR A 167 4.18 4.85 10.90
C TYR A 167 5.32 4.76 9.87
N ASN A 168 5.51 5.78 9.03
CA ASN A 168 6.64 5.85 8.09
C ASN A 168 7.92 6.37 8.75
N ILE A 169 7.80 7.05 9.90
CA ILE A 169 8.94 7.55 10.68
C ILE A 169 9.28 6.59 11.81
N THR A 170 8.28 5.97 12.43
CA THR A 170 8.46 4.96 13.47
C THR A 170 7.42 3.88 13.29
N ALA A 171 7.87 2.68 12.93
CA ALA A 171 7.00 1.57 12.57
C ALA A 171 6.68 0.68 13.79
N PRO A 172 5.55 -0.07 13.78
CA PRO A 172 5.14 -0.90 14.91
C PRO A 172 6.19 -1.93 15.35
N HIS A 173 6.90 -2.53 14.39
CA HIS A 173 7.94 -3.54 14.67
C HIS A 173 9.17 -2.94 15.36
N GLU A 174 9.56 -1.72 15.00
CA GLU A 174 10.68 -1.02 15.66
C GLU A 174 10.34 -0.71 17.13
N VAL A 175 9.11 -0.23 17.37
CA VAL A 175 8.61 0.03 18.73
C VAL A 175 8.58 -1.26 19.53
N PHE A 176 8.06 -2.35 18.97
CA PHE A 176 7.97 -3.64 19.66
C PHE A 176 9.35 -4.21 20.02
N GLU A 177 10.29 -4.20 19.09
CA GLU A 177 11.66 -4.68 19.35
C GLU A 177 12.38 -3.79 20.37
N ALA A 178 12.20 -2.46 20.30
CA ALA A 178 12.76 -1.55 21.30
C ALA A 178 12.14 -1.74 22.70
N VAL A 179 10.84 -2.03 22.79
CA VAL A 179 10.21 -2.39 24.07
C VAL A 179 10.81 -3.67 24.63
N LYS A 180 11.08 -4.68 23.78
CA LYS A 180 11.77 -5.91 24.22
C LYS A 180 13.17 -5.62 24.75
N GLU A 181 13.93 -4.73 24.11
CA GLU A 181 15.25 -4.30 24.57
C GLU A 181 15.19 -3.60 25.94
N GLU A 182 14.28 -2.63 26.11
CA GLU A 182 14.09 -1.91 27.37
C GLU A 182 13.56 -2.81 28.50
N ALA A 183 12.61 -3.70 28.18
CA ALA A 183 12.05 -4.66 29.12
C ALA A 183 13.12 -5.64 29.63
N ALA A 184 14.03 -6.09 28.76
CA ALA A 184 15.13 -6.97 29.14
C ALA A 184 16.08 -6.31 30.16
N GLN A 185 16.34 -5.00 30.02
CA GLN A 185 17.14 -4.24 30.99
C GLN A 185 16.48 -4.15 32.37
N LEU A 186 15.14 -4.22 32.40
CA LEU A 186 14.35 -4.21 33.64
C LEU A 186 13.96 -5.61 34.14
N GLN A 187 14.36 -6.66 33.41
CA GLN A 187 14.02 -8.07 33.69
C GLN A 187 12.50 -8.30 33.79
N VAL A 188 11.70 -7.62 32.95
CA VAL A 188 10.24 -7.82 32.84
C VAL A 188 9.88 -8.52 31.54
N GLY A 189 8.84 -9.35 31.56
CA GLY A 189 8.42 -10.12 30.39
C GLY A 189 7.58 -9.28 29.42
N VAL A 190 7.86 -9.38 28.12
CA VAL A 190 6.97 -8.88 27.06
C VAL A 190 6.05 -10.02 26.60
N ALA A 191 4.74 -9.77 26.61
CA ALA A 191 3.70 -10.77 26.35
C ALA A 191 2.89 -10.47 25.06
N GLY A 192 3.59 -10.09 24.00
CA GLY A 192 2.98 -9.71 22.72
C GLY A 192 2.46 -8.28 22.73
N SER A 193 1.49 -8.00 21.85
CA SER A 193 0.96 -6.66 21.65
C SER A 193 -0.50 -6.69 21.22
N GLU A 194 -1.08 -5.50 21.16
CA GLU A 194 -2.45 -5.28 20.73
C GLU A 194 -2.49 -4.06 19.81
N LEU A 195 -3.23 -4.21 18.71
CA LEU A 195 -3.63 -3.09 17.87
C LEU A 195 -5.03 -2.63 18.26
N VAL A 196 -5.17 -1.37 18.63
CA VAL A 196 -6.47 -0.77 18.94
C VAL A 196 -7.03 -0.09 17.69
N GLY A 197 -8.16 -0.58 17.20
CA GLY A 197 -8.80 -0.05 15.99
C GLY A 197 -8.26 -0.69 14.70
N LEU A 198 -7.94 0.16 13.72
CA LEU A 198 -7.53 -0.26 12.37
C LEU A 198 -6.07 0.12 12.09
N ILE A 199 -5.45 -0.58 11.14
CA ILE A 199 -4.10 -0.30 10.65
C ILE A 199 -4.06 -0.34 9.12
N PRO A 200 -3.26 0.50 8.44
CA PRO A 200 -2.98 0.35 7.02
C PRO A 200 -2.17 -0.93 6.73
N LEU A 201 -2.28 -1.45 5.52
CA LEU A 201 -1.54 -2.64 5.07
C LEU A 201 -0.02 -2.35 5.01
N GLU A 202 0.36 -1.16 4.58
CA GLU A 202 1.75 -0.75 4.39
C GLU A 202 2.67 -0.99 5.62
N PRO A 203 2.38 -0.52 6.85
CA PRO A 203 3.22 -0.77 8.01
C PRO A 203 3.27 -2.25 8.42
N MET A 204 2.24 -3.05 8.09
CA MET A 204 2.28 -4.49 8.28
C MET A 204 3.27 -5.14 7.30
N LEU A 205 3.25 -4.76 6.01
CA LEU A 205 4.19 -5.27 5.03
C LEU A 205 5.63 -4.85 5.34
N LYS A 206 5.86 -3.61 5.78
CA LYS A 206 7.19 -3.15 6.26
C LYS A 206 7.69 -3.99 7.43
N ALA A 207 6.82 -4.30 8.39
CA ALA A 207 7.16 -5.20 9.49
C ALA A 207 7.47 -6.62 9.00
N ALA A 208 6.74 -7.13 8.01
CA ALA A 208 7.00 -8.44 7.43
C ALA A 208 8.39 -8.49 6.78
N ASP A 209 8.70 -7.50 5.95
CA ASP A 209 10.00 -7.41 5.27
C ASP A 209 11.16 -7.31 6.29
N TYR A 210 10.99 -6.53 7.37
CA TYR A 210 11.95 -6.48 8.47
C TYR A 210 12.21 -7.85 9.09
N TYR A 211 11.17 -8.60 9.46
CA TYR A 211 11.33 -9.93 10.08
C TYR A 211 11.84 -10.97 9.08
N ILE A 212 11.44 -10.89 7.81
CA ILE A 212 11.97 -11.74 6.73
C ILE A 212 13.48 -11.56 6.61
N GLU A 213 13.96 -10.32 6.58
CA GLU A 213 15.39 -10.01 6.51
C GLU A 213 16.12 -10.44 7.79
N LYS A 214 15.63 -10.01 8.96
CA LYS A 214 16.24 -10.30 10.27
C LYS A 214 16.40 -11.79 10.54
N GLU A 215 15.44 -12.59 10.10
CA GLU A 215 15.39 -14.03 10.37
C GLU A 215 15.80 -14.89 9.16
N ASN A 216 16.25 -14.24 8.07
CA ASN A 216 16.67 -14.89 6.83
C ASN A 216 15.61 -15.87 6.27
N LEU A 217 14.35 -15.42 6.27
CA LEU A 217 13.22 -16.19 5.77
C LEU A 217 13.02 -15.99 4.26
N PHE A 218 12.17 -16.82 3.68
CA PHE A 218 11.67 -16.63 2.32
C PHE A 218 10.16 -16.76 2.32
N ILE A 219 9.48 -15.62 2.29
CA ILE A 219 8.01 -15.54 2.27
C ILE A 219 7.61 -14.59 1.15
N LEU A 220 6.81 -15.13 0.22
CA LEU A 220 6.38 -14.39 -0.96
C LEU A 220 4.94 -13.90 -0.81
N GLU A 221 4.05 -14.81 -0.42
CA GLU A 221 2.61 -14.59 -0.40
C GLU A 221 2.22 -13.60 0.71
N GLU A 222 1.37 -12.64 0.38
CA GLU A 222 1.00 -11.53 1.28
C GLU A 222 0.32 -12.04 2.56
N ASP A 223 -0.53 -13.05 2.46
CA ASP A 223 -1.22 -13.65 3.60
C ASP A 223 -0.24 -14.27 4.62
N GLN A 224 0.82 -14.91 4.13
CA GLN A 224 1.91 -15.44 4.94
C GLN A 224 2.75 -14.32 5.57
N LYS A 225 3.00 -13.22 4.84
CA LYS A 225 3.66 -12.02 5.38
C LYS A 225 2.87 -11.44 6.55
N ILE A 226 1.56 -11.28 6.38
CA ILE A 226 0.67 -10.78 7.45
C ILE A 226 0.65 -11.76 8.63
N LYS A 227 0.60 -13.07 8.37
CA LYS A 227 0.67 -14.10 9.42
C LYS A 227 1.98 -14.02 10.20
N LEU A 228 3.12 -13.85 9.54
CA LEU A 228 4.43 -13.67 10.17
C LEU A 228 4.40 -12.50 11.16
N VAL A 229 3.87 -11.35 10.73
CA VAL A 229 3.82 -10.13 11.55
C VAL A 229 2.92 -10.30 12.76
N ILE A 230 1.74 -10.91 12.57
CA ILE A 230 0.81 -11.21 13.68
C ILE A 230 1.50 -12.06 14.74
N ASP A 231 2.28 -13.05 14.33
CA ASP A 231 2.98 -13.95 15.25
C ASP A 231 4.19 -13.28 15.89
N ARG A 232 4.99 -12.51 15.15
CA ARG A 232 6.20 -11.86 15.67
C ARG A 232 5.92 -10.71 16.61
N LEU A 233 4.90 -9.92 16.32
CA LEU A 233 4.45 -8.85 17.21
C LEU A 233 3.52 -9.38 18.31
N GLY A 234 3.00 -10.60 18.17
CA GLY A 234 2.04 -11.17 19.11
C GLY A 234 0.72 -10.38 19.13
N LEU A 235 0.25 -9.91 17.97
CA LEU A 235 -0.96 -9.06 17.84
C LEU A 235 -2.25 -9.74 18.33
N SER A 236 -2.21 -11.08 18.48
CA SER A 236 -3.34 -11.87 18.98
C SER A 236 -3.25 -12.22 20.47
N SER A 237 -2.38 -11.54 21.23
CA SER A 237 -2.06 -11.90 22.62
C SER A 237 -3.21 -11.69 23.60
N VAL A 238 -4.03 -10.65 23.40
CA VAL A 238 -5.20 -10.34 24.26
C VAL A 238 -6.53 -10.59 23.56
N SER A 239 -6.61 -10.36 22.25
CA SER A 239 -7.78 -10.65 21.42
C SER A 239 -7.35 -11.12 20.05
N GLN A 240 -8.14 -11.95 19.38
CA GLN A 240 -7.77 -12.49 18.07
C GLN A 240 -7.64 -11.37 17.02
N PHE A 241 -6.46 -11.26 16.40
CA PHE A 241 -6.26 -10.35 15.28
C PHE A 241 -6.81 -10.98 14.00
N LYS A 242 -7.86 -10.39 13.44
CA LYS A 242 -8.46 -10.82 12.16
C LYS A 242 -8.10 -9.81 11.06
N PRO A 243 -7.19 -10.15 10.12
CA PRO A 243 -6.70 -9.20 9.11
C PRO A 243 -7.80 -8.49 8.32
N LYS A 244 -8.81 -9.24 7.86
CA LYS A 244 -9.93 -8.70 7.07
C LYS A 244 -10.83 -7.72 7.82
N GLU A 245 -10.74 -7.67 9.15
CA GLU A 245 -11.53 -6.78 10.02
C GLU A 245 -10.66 -5.70 10.69
N ARG A 246 -9.34 -5.69 10.45
CA ARG A 246 -8.38 -4.80 11.14
C ARG A 246 -7.48 -4.02 10.19
N ILE A 247 -7.22 -4.56 8.99
CA ILE A 247 -6.44 -3.87 7.97
C ILE A 247 -7.40 -3.06 7.10
N ILE A 248 -7.30 -1.73 7.13
CA ILE A 248 -8.26 -0.86 6.45
C ILE A 248 -8.29 -1.11 4.95
N ASP A 249 -7.14 -1.32 4.31
CA ASP A 249 -7.01 -1.62 2.88
C ASP A 249 -7.80 -2.88 2.49
N TYR A 250 -7.87 -3.88 3.36
CA TYR A 250 -8.67 -5.08 3.12
C TYR A 250 -10.17 -4.84 3.31
N ILE A 251 -10.54 -3.97 4.25
CA ILE A 251 -11.95 -3.63 4.53
C ILE A 251 -12.55 -2.84 3.36
N ILE A 252 -11.78 -1.93 2.77
CA ILE A 252 -12.22 -1.07 1.67
C ILE A 252 -11.82 -1.60 0.29
N LYS A 253 -11.21 -2.78 0.21
CA LYS A 253 -10.72 -3.35 -1.05
C LYS A 253 -11.88 -3.53 -2.02
N GLU A 254 -11.92 -2.69 -3.05
CA GLU A 254 -12.81 -2.88 -4.19
C GLU A 254 -12.24 -4.01 -5.06
N GLU A 255 -13.14 -4.78 -5.68
CA GLU A 255 -12.71 -5.75 -6.69
C GLU A 255 -12.05 -5.00 -7.85
N PRO A 256 -10.85 -5.44 -8.31
CA PRO A 256 -10.23 -4.83 -9.47
C PRO A 256 -11.19 -4.86 -10.66
N ASN A 257 -11.33 -3.74 -11.37
CA ASN A 257 -12.09 -3.69 -12.62
C ASN A 257 -11.29 -4.33 -13.75
N GLU A 258 -11.14 -5.65 -13.67
CA GLU A 258 -10.38 -6.51 -14.59
C GLU A 258 -11.31 -7.60 -15.15
N PRO A 259 -12.36 -7.21 -15.92
CA PRO A 259 -13.40 -8.14 -16.36
C PRO A 259 -12.87 -9.25 -17.26
N LEU A 260 -11.81 -9.02 -18.03
CA LEU A 260 -11.20 -10.03 -18.90
C LEU A 260 -10.32 -10.99 -18.10
N ALA A 261 -9.43 -10.47 -17.24
CA ALA A 261 -8.56 -11.30 -16.41
C ALA A 261 -9.36 -12.18 -15.42
N SER A 262 -10.54 -11.72 -15.01
CA SER A 262 -11.44 -12.44 -14.12
C SER A 262 -12.31 -13.52 -14.80
N MET A 263 -12.26 -13.63 -16.14
CA MET A 263 -13.04 -14.65 -16.86
C MET A 263 -12.45 -16.05 -16.68
N SER A 264 -13.32 -17.06 -16.82
CA SER A 264 -12.81 -18.41 -17.10
C SER A 264 -12.00 -18.42 -18.40
N THR A 265 -10.94 -19.23 -18.46
CA THR A 265 -10.09 -19.36 -19.66
C THR A 265 -10.91 -19.66 -20.92
N ARG A 266 -11.93 -20.52 -20.80
CA ARG A 266 -12.88 -20.81 -21.89
C ARG A 266 -13.55 -19.52 -22.39
N LYS A 267 -14.13 -18.76 -21.48
CA LYS A 267 -14.88 -17.55 -21.84
C LYS A 267 -13.97 -16.48 -22.43
N PHE A 268 -12.75 -16.33 -21.92
CA PHE A 268 -11.76 -15.42 -22.48
C PHE A 268 -11.42 -15.76 -23.95
N ILE A 269 -11.13 -17.04 -24.24
CA ILE A 269 -10.86 -17.52 -25.60
C ILE A 269 -12.06 -17.30 -26.53
N GLU A 270 -13.26 -17.66 -26.07
CA GLU A 270 -14.50 -17.44 -26.83
C GLU A 270 -14.76 -15.95 -27.11
N THR A 271 -14.37 -15.08 -26.19
CA THR A 271 -14.51 -13.62 -26.33
C THR A 271 -13.52 -13.05 -27.34
N ILE A 272 -12.27 -13.52 -27.35
CA ILE A 272 -11.29 -13.17 -28.41
C ILE A 272 -11.77 -13.64 -29.79
N ASN A 273 -12.42 -14.80 -29.87
CA ASN A 273 -12.96 -15.35 -31.12
C ASN A 273 -14.30 -14.69 -31.56
N ALA A 274 -14.85 -13.77 -30.76
CA ALA A 274 -16.10 -13.12 -31.09
C ALA A 274 -15.92 -12.09 -32.22
N ARG A 275 -17.03 -11.75 -32.90
CA ARG A 275 -17.04 -10.70 -33.93
C ARG A 275 -17.10 -9.30 -33.27
N THR A 276 -16.09 -8.96 -32.48
CA THR A 276 -15.93 -7.66 -31.80
C THR A 276 -14.55 -7.07 -32.11
N SER A 277 -14.37 -5.77 -31.89
CA SER A 277 -13.08 -5.08 -32.11
C SER A 277 -12.10 -5.22 -30.93
N ALA A 278 -12.60 -5.60 -29.76
CA ALA A 278 -11.83 -5.86 -28.54
C ALA A 278 -12.59 -6.90 -27.67
N PRO A 279 -11.91 -7.67 -26.80
CA PRO A 279 -10.45 -7.81 -26.68
C PRO A 279 -9.80 -8.44 -27.92
N GLY A 280 -8.52 -8.16 -28.14
CA GLY A 280 -7.81 -8.58 -29.35
C GLY A 280 -6.37 -9.02 -29.10
N GLY A 281 -5.48 -8.70 -30.04
CA GLY A 281 -4.09 -9.14 -30.01
C GLY A 281 -3.29 -8.66 -28.80
N GLY A 282 -3.52 -7.44 -28.30
CA GLY A 282 -2.82 -6.90 -27.14
C GLY A 282 -3.18 -7.63 -25.84
N SER A 283 -4.48 -7.76 -25.54
CA SER A 283 -4.98 -8.58 -24.42
C SER A 283 -4.47 -10.02 -24.47
N ALA A 284 -4.49 -10.66 -25.66
CA ALA A 284 -3.96 -12.01 -25.82
C ALA A 284 -2.44 -12.08 -25.58
N SER A 285 -1.68 -11.08 -26.04
CA SER A 285 -0.23 -10.99 -25.84
C SER A 285 0.15 -10.85 -24.36
N ALA A 286 -0.59 -10.02 -23.61
CA ALA A 286 -0.44 -9.88 -22.17
C ALA A 286 -0.70 -11.21 -21.45
N ALA A 287 -1.79 -11.91 -21.79
CA ALA A 287 -2.12 -13.21 -21.22
C ALA A 287 -1.05 -14.27 -21.51
N ILE A 288 -0.57 -14.36 -22.75
CA ILE A 288 0.49 -15.30 -23.15
C ILE A 288 1.81 -14.98 -22.43
N GLY A 289 2.16 -13.69 -22.31
CA GLY A 289 3.32 -13.23 -21.54
C GLY A 289 3.23 -13.64 -20.06
N ALA A 290 2.07 -13.43 -19.44
CA ALA A 290 1.81 -13.82 -18.05
C ALA A 290 1.92 -15.35 -17.85
N ILE A 291 1.40 -16.15 -18.78
CA ILE A 291 1.60 -17.61 -18.79
C ILE A 291 3.09 -17.93 -18.87
N GLY A 292 3.84 -17.23 -19.73
CA GLY A 292 5.28 -17.42 -19.90
C GLY A 292 6.09 -17.23 -18.63
N SER A 293 5.94 -16.06 -17.98
CA SER A 293 6.60 -15.79 -16.70
C SER A 293 6.06 -16.67 -15.56
N GLY A 294 4.78 -17.01 -15.59
CA GLY A 294 4.11 -17.84 -14.60
C GLY A 294 4.65 -19.27 -14.58
N LEU A 295 4.90 -19.85 -15.75
CA LEU A 295 5.57 -21.15 -15.87
C LEU A 295 6.99 -21.09 -15.30
N GLY A 296 7.75 -20.04 -15.59
CA GLY A 296 9.07 -19.85 -14.97
C GLY A 296 9.02 -19.76 -13.44
N ALA A 297 8.05 -19.00 -12.90
CA ALA A 297 7.83 -18.90 -11.47
C ALA A 297 7.44 -20.26 -10.86
N MET A 298 6.53 -21.00 -11.49
CA MET A 298 6.11 -22.34 -11.08
C MET A 298 7.29 -23.31 -11.03
N VAL A 299 8.08 -23.38 -12.10
CA VAL A 299 9.27 -24.26 -12.19
C VAL A 299 10.26 -23.94 -11.06
N SER A 300 10.48 -22.65 -10.80
CA SER A 300 11.35 -22.20 -9.71
C SER A 300 10.80 -22.61 -8.34
N LYS A 301 9.48 -22.43 -8.11
CA LYS A 301 8.80 -22.85 -6.87
C LYS A 301 8.82 -24.37 -6.66
N LEU A 302 8.65 -25.17 -7.72
CA LEU A 302 8.75 -26.63 -7.67
C LEU A 302 10.18 -27.14 -7.38
N THR A 303 11.18 -26.32 -7.67
CA THR A 303 12.59 -26.63 -7.39
C THR A 303 12.97 -26.22 -5.96
N TYR A 304 12.42 -25.11 -5.47
CA TYR A 304 12.71 -24.55 -4.16
C TYR A 304 12.19 -25.42 -3.01
N GLY A 305 12.97 -25.53 -1.93
CA GLY A 305 12.61 -26.30 -0.73
C GLY A 305 12.70 -27.84 -0.92
N VAL A 306 13.11 -28.31 -2.09
CA VAL A 306 13.34 -29.72 -2.35
C VAL A 306 14.79 -30.06 -2.04
N ARG A 307 15.01 -31.04 -1.16
CA ARG A 307 16.35 -31.48 -0.67
C ARG A 307 17.41 -31.65 -1.76
N LYS A 308 17.02 -32.14 -2.95
CA LYS A 308 17.93 -32.35 -4.08
C LYS A 308 18.56 -31.04 -4.60
N PHE A 309 17.92 -29.90 -4.39
CA PHE A 309 18.30 -28.61 -4.97
C PHE A 309 18.70 -27.56 -3.91
N GLU A 310 19.05 -27.98 -2.69
CA GLU A 310 19.47 -27.10 -1.58
C GLU A 310 20.64 -26.18 -1.99
N GLU A 311 21.57 -26.67 -2.82
CA GLU A 311 22.69 -25.87 -3.33
C GLU A 311 22.25 -24.67 -4.19
N HIS A 312 21.03 -24.70 -4.73
CA HIS A 312 20.45 -23.64 -5.55
C HIS A 312 19.47 -22.75 -4.80
N GLU A 313 19.25 -22.98 -3.49
CA GLU A 313 18.22 -22.28 -2.72
C GLU A 313 18.40 -20.77 -2.76
N ASN A 314 19.64 -20.28 -2.56
CA ASN A 314 19.95 -18.84 -2.61
C ASN A 314 19.67 -18.21 -3.98
N ALA A 315 19.86 -18.95 -5.07
CA ALA A 315 19.52 -18.48 -6.41
C ALA A 315 17.99 -18.44 -6.59
N LEU A 316 17.30 -19.50 -6.17
CA LEU A 316 15.84 -19.61 -6.27
C LEU A 316 15.12 -18.52 -5.45
N ARG A 317 15.64 -18.15 -4.28
CA ARG A 317 15.12 -17.03 -3.47
C ARG A 317 15.19 -15.68 -4.21
N LYS A 318 16.09 -15.51 -5.18
CA LYS A 318 16.19 -14.32 -6.05
C LYS A 318 15.32 -14.44 -7.29
N ILE A 319 15.27 -15.64 -7.90
CA ILE A 319 14.53 -15.91 -9.14
C ILE A 319 13.01 -15.82 -8.93
N ILE A 320 12.49 -16.50 -7.90
CA ILE A 320 11.05 -16.66 -7.70
C ILE A 320 10.31 -15.32 -7.59
N PRO A 321 10.75 -14.35 -6.75
CA PRO A 321 10.04 -13.08 -6.61
C PRO A 321 9.94 -12.30 -7.93
N VAL A 322 11.01 -12.27 -8.73
CA VAL A 322 11.02 -11.52 -9.99
C VAL A 322 10.03 -12.12 -10.98
N LEU A 323 10.05 -13.45 -11.15
CA LEU A 323 9.14 -14.13 -12.08
C LEU A 323 7.68 -14.06 -11.62
N HIS A 324 7.44 -14.20 -10.31
CA HIS A 324 6.11 -14.05 -9.73
C HIS A 324 5.57 -12.64 -9.90
N ASN A 325 6.35 -11.62 -9.55
CA ASN A 325 5.94 -10.21 -9.67
C ASN A 325 5.74 -9.80 -11.13
N THR A 326 6.56 -10.33 -12.05
CA THR A 326 6.37 -10.13 -13.49
C THR A 326 5.03 -10.70 -13.94
N THR A 327 4.68 -11.90 -13.47
CA THR A 327 3.39 -12.53 -13.76
C THR A 327 2.24 -11.69 -13.23
N MET A 328 2.31 -11.27 -11.96
CA MET A 328 1.27 -10.43 -11.34
C MET A 328 1.16 -9.07 -12.02
N GLY A 329 2.26 -8.51 -12.53
CA GLY A 329 2.24 -7.26 -13.29
C GLY A 329 1.67 -7.39 -14.72
N LEU A 330 1.78 -8.56 -15.35
CA LEU A 330 1.28 -8.80 -16.70
C LEU A 330 -0.23 -9.09 -16.74
N ILE A 331 -0.83 -9.60 -15.66
CA ILE A 331 -2.26 -9.91 -15.60
C ILE A 331 -3.15 -8.67 -15.82
N PRO A 332 -2.95 -7.55 -15.09
CA PRO A 332 -3.73 -6.31 -15.31
C PRO A 332 -3.59 -5.75 -16.73
N MET A 333 -2.52 -6.09 -17.45
CA MET A 333 -2.30 -5.63 -18.82
C MET A 333 -3.28 -6.26 -19.82
N ILE A 334 -3.95 -7.36 -19.45
CA ILE A 334 -5.00 -7.99 -20.27
C ILE A 334 -6.15 -7.00 -20.49
N ASP A 335 -6.61 -6.37 -19.41
CA ASP A 335 -7.71 -5.39 -19.44
C ASP A 335 -7.23 -3.99 -19.85
N ALA A 336 -6.01 -3.59 -19.45
CA ALA A 336 -5.46 -2.29 -19.81
C ALA A 336 -5.44 -2.03 -21.32
N ASP A 337 -5.22 -3.08 -22.14
CA ASP A 337 -5.24 -3.00 -23.60
C ASP A 337 -6.62 -2.63 -24.14
N THR A 338 -7.65 -3.33 -23.67
CA THR A 338 -9.03 -3.08 -24.08
C THR A 338 -9.49 -1.70 -23.61
N ASN A 339 -9.13 -1.28 -22.39
CA ASN A 339 -9.47 0.03 -21.86
C ASN A 339 -8.81 1.16 -22.67
N ALA A 340 -7.52 1.04 -23.00
CA ALA A 340 -6.83 2.05 -23.79
C ALA A 340 -7.37 2.13 -25.24
N PHE A 341 -7.78 1.01 -25.83
CA PHE A 341 -8.44 1.00 -27.13
C PHE A 341 -9.81 1.71 -27.08
N ASN A 342 -10.59 1.48 -26.03
CA ASN A 342 -11.89 2.14 -25.85
C ASN A 342 -11.75 3.66 -25.72
N ASP A 343 -10.77 4.15 -24.95
CA ASP A 343 -10.49 5.59 -24.83
C ASP A 343 -10.19 6.24 -26.19
N TYR A 344 -9.40 5.55 -27.04
CA TYR A 344 -9.12 6.03 -28.38
C TYR A 344 -10.39 6.08 -29.26
N VAL A 345 -11.23 5.04 -29.19
CA VAL A 345 -12.50 4.99 -29.93
C VAL A 345 -13.45 6.10 -29.45
N GLU A 346 -13.49 6.41 -28.16
CA GLU A 346 -14.27 7.52 -27.63
C GLU A 346 -13.77 8.87 -28.14
N ALA A 347 -12.45 9.08 -28.19
CA ALA A 347 -11.86 10.27 -28.78
C ALA A 347 -12.24 10.43 -30.28
N MET A 348 -12.34 9.32 -31.03
CA MET A 348 -12.81 9.36 -32.41
C MET A 348 -14.27 9.85 -32.56
N ARG A 349 -15.11 9.71 -31.52
CA ARG A 349 -16.53 10.11 -31.53
C ARG A 349 -16.77 11.57 -31.18
N LEU A 350 -15.74 12.32 -30.80
CA LEU A 350 -15.87 13.73 -30.44
C LEU A 350 -16.40 14.59 -31.61
N PRO A 351 -17.10 15.70 -31.31
CA PRO A 351 -17.55 16.67 -32.31
C PRO A 351 -16.40 17.19 -33.19
N GLN A 352 -16.73 17.60 -34.42
CA GLN A 352 -15.77 18.06 -35.42
C GLN A 352 -16.30 19.23 -36.27
N LYS A 353 -17.28 19.99 -35.75
CA LYS A 353 -17.98 21.04 -36.51
C LYS A 353 -17.21 22.36 -36.50
N THR A 354 -16.54 22.69 -35.40
CA THR A 354 -15.73 23.91 -35.28
C THR A 354 -14.23 23.62 -35.34
N GLU A 355 -13.41 24.62 -35.68
CA GLU A 355 -11.94 24.45 -35.67
C GLU A 355 -11.41 24.15 -34.25
N ALA A 356 -12.02 24.73 -33.21
CA ALA A 356 -11.70 24.41 -31.82
C ALA A 356 -12.05 22.95 -31.47
N GLU A 357 -13.19 22.45 -31.94
CA GLU A 357 -13.57 21.04 -31.78
C GLU A 357 -12.62 20.10 -32.52
N LYS A 358 -12.22 20.43 -33.76
CA LYS A 358 -11.26 19.64 -34.53
C LYS A 358 -9.89 19.57 -33.84
N ALA A 359 -9.39 20.70 -33.33
CA ALA A 359 -8.13 20.75 -32.61
C ALA A 359 -8.17 19.91 -31.33
N ARG A 360 -9.21 20.07 -30.51
CA ARG A 360 -9.40 19.29 -29.28
C ARG A 360 -9.56 17.80 -29.57
N ARG A 361 -10.31 17.44 -30.60
CA ARG A 361 -10.45 16.04 -31.03
C ARG A 361 -9.11 15.45 -31.47
N PHE A 362 -8.33 16.20 -32.25
CA PHE A 362 -7.00 15.75 -32.68
C PHE A 362 -6.07 15.52 -31.49
N GLU A 363 -6.03 16.44 -30.54
CA GLU A 363 -5.24 16.33 -29.31
C GLU A 363 -5.64 15.08 -28.50
N GLN A 364 -6.94 14.92 -28.20
CA GLN A 364 -7.44 13.75 -27.45
C GLN A 364 -7.21 12.43 -28.20
N MET A 365 -7.28 12.41 -29.53
CA MET A 365 -6.92 11.23 -30.31
C MET A 365 -5.42 10.90 -30.21
N GLN A 366 -4.55 11.89 -30.25
CA GLN A 366 -3.11 11.67 -30.09
C GLN A 366 -2.75 11.20 -28.68
N GLU A 367 -3.39 11.73 -27.64
CA GLU A 367 -3.23 11.24 -26.26
C GLU A 367 -3.76 9.82 -26.10
N GLY A 368 -4.95 9.52 -26.64
CA GLY A 368 -5.52 8.18 -26.66
C GLY A 368 -4.62 7.16 -27.36
N LEU A 369 -4.04 7.52 -28.51
CA LEU A 369 -3.07 6.66 -29.21
C LEU A 369 -1.79 6.46 -28.40
N LYS A 370 -1.25 7.52 -27.77
CA LYS A 370 -0.08 7.38 -26.88
C LYS A 370 -0.38 6.44 -25.72
N LYS A 371 -1.57 6.50 -25.12
CA LYS A 371 -2.02 5.55 -24.10
C LYS A 371 -2.10 4.12 -24.64
N ALA A 372 -2.72 3.93 -25.81
CA ALA A 372 -2.84 2.62 -26.49
C ALA A 372 -1.49 2.03 -26.95
N ILE A 373 -0.45 2.84 -27.11
CA ILE A 373 0.93 2.39 -27.39
C ILE A 373 1.67 2.07 -26.09
N ASN A 374 1.51 2.91 -25.06
CA ASN A 374 2.20 2.74 -23.78
C ASN A 374 1.78 1.46 -23.06
N VAL A 375 0.54 0.99 -23.22
CA VAL A 375 0.08 -0.28 -22.65
C VAL A 375 0.89 -1.47 -23.18
N PRO A 376 0.91 -1.80 -24.49
CA PRO A 376 1.71 -2.91 -25.00
C PRO A 376 3.22 -2.68 -24.78
N LEU A 377 3.71 -1.44 -24.82
CA LEU A 377 5.11 -1.15 -24.47
C LEU A 377 5.42 -1.52 -23.01
N ASN A 378 4.52 -1.23 -22.07
CA ASN A 378 4.67 -1.66 -20.68
C ASN A 378 4.57 -3.17 -20.52
N THR A 379 3.73 -3.86 -21.30
CA THR A 379 3.72 -5.34 -21.36
C THR A 379 5.08 -5.88 -21.78
N MET A 380 5.72 -5.27 -22.79
CA MET A 380 7.08 -5.63 -23.20
C MET A 380 8.10 -5.39 -22.09
N ARG A 381 8.08 -4.20 -21.46
CA ARG A 381 8.98 -3.85 -20.34
C ARG A 381 8.84 -4.79 -19.15
N LEU A 382 7.63 -5.22 -18.82
CA LEU A 382 7.39 -6.18 -17.75
C LEU A 382 7.95 -7.55 -18.12
N GLY A 383 7.63 -8.06 -19.31
CA GLY A 383 8.13 -9.35 -19.77
C GLY A 383 9.66 -9.39 -19.88
N ASP A 384 10.28 -8.30 -20.34
CA ASP A 384 11.72 -8.19 -20.54
C ASP A 384 12.53 -8.30 -19.24
N ARG A 385 11.93 -7.98 -18.07
CA ARG A 385 12.55 -8.15 -16.75
C ARG A 385 12.76 -9.60 -16.36
N ALA A 386 11.97 -10.52 -16.92
CA ALA A 386 12.04 -11.93 -16.54
C ALA A 386 13.23 -12.67 -17.18
N TRP A 387 13.84 -12.16 -18.26
CA TRP A 387 14.81 -12.93 -19.05
C TRP A 387 16.04 -13.39 -18.28
N GLU A 388 16.62 -12.54 -17.43
CA GLU A 388 17.79 -12.92 -16.64
C GLU A 388 17.45 -14.04 -15.64
N MET A 389 16.31 -13.91 -14.96
CA MET A 389 15.85 -14.92 -14.00
C MET A 389 15.38 -16.21 -14.66
N MET A 390 14.81 -16.13 -15.88
CA MET A 390 14.48 -17.31 -16.69
C MET A 390 15.75 -18.06 -17.14
N LYS A 391 16.81 -17.34 -17.51
CA LYS A 391 18.13 -17.94 -17.83
C LYS A 391 18.77 -18.60 -16.60
N GLU A 392 18.75 -17.93 -15.45
CA GLU A 392 19.25 -18.53 -14.20
C GLU A 392 18.42 -19.76 -13.81
N CYS A 393 17.10 -19.67 -13.89
CA CYS A 393 16.19 -20.80 -13.67
C CYS A 393 16.54 -21.98 -14.58
N ALA A 394 16.82 -21.73 -15.87
CA ALA A 394 17.17 -22.78 -16.82
C ALA A 394 18.44 -23.55 -16.43
N ASN A 395 19.35 -22.97 -15.65
CA ASN A 395 20.56 -23.62 -15.17
C ASN A 395 20.34 -24.47 -13.91
N CYS A 396 19.43 -24.06 -13.02
CA CYS A 396 19.28 -24.68 -11.69
C CYS A 396 17.94 -25.40 -11.47
N CYS A 397 16.97 -25.26 -12.37
CA CYS A 397 15.64 -25.82 -12.19
C CYS A 397 15.65 -27.35 -12.18
N ASN A 398 14.61 -27.92 -11.58
CA ASN A 398 14.32 -29.34 -11.70
C ASN A 398 14.15 -29.73 -13.18
N ILE A 399 15.02 -30.61 -13.68
CA ILE A 399 15.00 -31.06 -15.07
C ILE A 399 13.70 -31.77 -15.45
N ALA A 400 12.98 -32.34 -14.47
CA ALA A 400 11.67 -32.94 -14.71
C ALA A 400 10.63 -31.92 -15.19
N SER A 401 10.81 -30.63 -14.89
CA SER A 401 9.97 -29.52 -15.33
C SER A 401 10.58 -28.75 -16.51
N LYS A 402 11.54 -29.37 -17.23
CA LYS A 402 12.17 -28.77 -18.42
C LYS A 402 11.14 -28.31 -19.46
N SER A 403 10.15 -29.15 -19.76
CA SER A 403 9.11 -28.82 -20.75
C SER A 403 8.32 -27.57 -20.37
N ASP A 404 8.03 -27.40 -19.09
CA ASP A 404 7.29 -26.25 -18.58
C ASP A 404 8.07 -24.96 -18.79
N LEU A 405 9.38 -24.98 -18.53
CA LEU A 405 10.24 -23.81 -18.75
C LEU A 405 10.47 -23.52 -20.24
N GLN A 406 10.54 -24.54 -21.10
CA GLN A 406 10.63 -24.35 -22.56
C GLN A 406 9.37 -23.66 -23.10
N VAL A 407 8.19 -24.13 -22.69
CA VAL A 407 6.91 -23.48 -23.03
C VAL A 407 6.85 -22.08 -22.43
N GLY A 408 7.33 -21.89 -21.20
CA GLY A 408 7.41 -20.59 -20.54
C GLY A 408 8.24 -19.57 -21.34
N ALA A 409 9.44 -19.96 -21.76
CA ALA A 409 10.34 -19.11 -22.54
C ALA A 409 9.73 -18.73 -23.90
N ARG A 410 9.13 -19.69 -24.62
CA ARG A 410 8.47 -19.42 -25.91
C ARG A 410 7.23 -18.55 -25.75
N SER A 411 6.45 -18.76 -24.70
CA SER A 411 5.24 -17.96 -24.43
C SER A 411 5.63 -16.52 -24.09
N LEU A 412 6.64 -16.32 -23.25
CA LEU A 412 7.11 -14.98 -22.91
C LEU A 412 7.63 -14.22 -24.14
N GLU A 413 8.39 -14.89 -25.01
CA GLU A 413 8.88 -14.31 -26.27
C GLU A 413 7.72 -13.95 -27.21
N LEU A 414 6.75 -14.86 -27.39
CA LEU A 414 5.56 -14.61 -28.20
C LEU A 414 4.70 -13.47 -27.64
N GLY A 415 4.58 -13.36 -26.31
CA GLY A 415 3.88 -12.25 -25.65
C GLY A 415 4.54 -10.90 -25.93
N ILE A 416 5.87 -10.82 -25.85
CA ILE A 416 6.64 -9.61 -26.19
C ILE A 416 6.51 -9.30 -27.69
N TRP A 417 6.62 -10.30 -28.57
CA TRP A 417 6.44 -10.13 -30.00
C TRP A 417 5.03 -9.63 -30.34
N GLY A 418 4.00 -10.20 -29.72
CA GLY A 418 2.61 -9.79 -29.95
C GLY A 418 2.36 -8.37 -29.46
N ALA A 419 2.88 -7.99 -28.30
CA ALA A 419 2.84 -6.61 -27.81
C ALA A 419 3.57 -5.64 -28.75
N TYR A 420 4.74 -6.03 -29.29
CA TYR A 420 5.45 -5.27 -30.31
C TYR A 420 4.61 -5.01 -31.57
N GLN A 421 3.86 -6.00 -32.06
CA GLN A 421 2.94 -5.79 -33.20
C GLN A 421 1.85 -4.76 -32.88
N ASN A 422 1.35 -4.74 -31.64
CA ASN A 422 0.36 -3.75 -31.19
C ASN A 422 0.97 -2.34 -31.07
N VAL A 423 2.24 -2.22 -30.68
CA VAL A 423 2.97 -0.94 -30.75
C VAL A 423 3.07 -0.47 -32.21
N LEU A 424 3.51 -1.33 -33.13
CA LEU A 424 3.70 -0.98 -34.54
C LEU A 424 2.41 -0.51 -35.23
N ILE A 425 1.29 -1.18 -35.00
CA ILE A 425 0.03 -0.85 -35.67
C ILE A 425 -0.48 0.52 -35.22
N ASN A 426 -0.44 0.80 -33.92
CA ASN A 426 -0.91 2.08 -33.36
C ASN A 426 0.06 3.24 -33.65
N MET A 427 1.35 2.96 -33.82
CA MET A 427 2.37 3.98 -34.09
C MET A 427 2.18 4.71 -35.43
N LYS A 428 1.49 4.09 -36.40
CA LYS A 428 1.25 4.67 -37.74
C LYS A 428 0.53 6.03 -37.67
N ASP A 429 -0.35 6.20 -36.68
CA ASP A 429 -1.23 7.35 -36.58
C ASP A 429 -0.71 8.47 -35.65
N ILE A 430 0.42 8.24 -34.97
CA ILE A 430 1.10 9.26 -34.17
C ILE A 430 1.72 10.33 -35.08
N LYS A 431 1.77 11.59 -34.63
CA LYS A 431 2.48 12.70 -35.31
C LYS A 431 3.74 13.18 -34.59
N ASP A 432 3.87 12.86 -33.32
CA ASP A 432 5.06 13.17 -32.52
C ASP A 432 6.23 12.27 -32.92
N GLU A 433 7.12 12.80 -33.78
CA GLU A 433 8.26 12.05 -34.32
C GLU A 433 9.30 11.68 -33.26
N LYS A 434 9.44 12.49 -32.20
CA LYS A 434 10.34 12.16 -31.09
C LYS A 434 9.81 10.93 -30.34
N PHE A 435 8.52 10.96 -29.97
CA PHE A 435 7.87 9.84 -29.31
C PHE A 435 7.93 8.57 -30.16
N LYS A 436 7.69 8.67 -31.48
CA LYS A 436 7.82 7.54 -32.40
C LYS A 436 9.21 6.92 -32.35
N SER A 437 10.25 7.73 -32.58
CA SER A 437 11.62 7.23 -32.68
C SER A 437 12.07 6.56 -31.40
N GLU A 438 11.84 7.21 -30.24
CA GLU A 438 12.24 6.68 -28.93
C GLU A 438 11.50 5.38 -28.61
N THR A 439 10.18 5.34 -28.82
CA THR A 439 9.35 4.17 -28.50
C THR A 439 9.65 2.98 -29.41
N LEU A 440 9.80 3.21 -30.72
CA LEU A 440 10.10 2.13 -31.67
C LEU A 440 11.47 1.52 -31.42
N GLN A 441 12.48 2.36 -31.14
CA GLN A 441 13.82 1.89 -30.81
C GLN A 441 13.81 1.01 -29.56
N GLU A 442 13.12 1.45 -28.51
CA GLU A 442 12.98 0.68 -27.26
C GLU A 442 12.27 -0.65 -27.50
N ALA A 443 11.13 -0.63 -28.21
CA ALA A 443 10.33 -1.81 -28.49
C ALA A 443 11.08 -2.83 -29.37
N GLU A 444 11.78 -2.37 -30.41
CA GLU A 444 12.58 -3.25 -31.28
C GLU A 444 13.73 -3.90 -30.51
N SER A 445 14.41 -3.14 -29.64
CA SER A 445 15.47 -3.67 -28.78
C SER A 445 14.96 -4.79 -27.87
N MET A 446 13.82 -4.59 -27.20
CA MET A 446 13.21 -5.63 -26.33
C MET A 446 12.77 -6.86 -27.13
N LYS A 447 12.21 -6.68 -28.33
CA LYS A 447 11.82 -7.79 -29.20
C LYS A 447 13.03 -8.63 -29.63
N LEU A 448 14.13 -7.99 -30.04
CA LEU A 448 15.37 -8.69 -30.44
C LEU A 448 16.03 -9.40 -29.26
N ARG A 449 16.02 -8.76 -28.07
CA ARG A 449 16.50 -9.36 -26.84
C ARG A 449 15.68 -10.59 -26.47
N ALA A 450 14.35 -10.52 -26.58
CA ALA A 450 13.46 -11.65 -26.30
C ALA A 450 13.77 -12.88 -27.19
N GLU A 451 13.98 -12.67 -28.50
CA GLU A 451 14.36 -13.75 -29.42
C GLU A 451 15.70 -14.39 -29.04
N THR A 452 16.67 -13.57 -28.65
CA THR A 452 18.00 -14.02 -28.24
C THR A 452 17.94 -14.81 -26.94
N CYS A 453 17.34 -14.23 -25.89
CA CYS A 453 17.22 -14.88 -24.59
C CYS A 453 16.39 -16.16 -24.65
N CYS A 454 15.31 -16.20 -25.44
CA CYS A 454 14.53 -17.42 -25.63
C CYS A 454 15.40 -18.54 -26.23
N LYS A 455 16.18 -18.25 -27.29
CA LYS A 455 17.09 -19.24 -27.89
C LYS A 455 18.14 -19.72 -26.89
N GLU A 456 18.77 -18.82 -26.14
CA GLU A 456 19.75 -19.16 -25.10
C GLU A 456 19.15 -20.10 -24.04
N ILE A 457 17.96 -19.78 -23.52
CA ILE A 457 17.27 -20.62 -22.53
C ILE A 457 16.99 -22.02 -23.08
N LEU A 458 16.49 -22.11 -24.31
CA LEU A 458 16.20 -23.40 -24.93
C LEU A 458 17.47 -24.23 -25.14
N ASN A 459 18.56 -23.60 -25.56
CA ASN A 459 19.85 -24.27 -25.70
C ASN A 459 20.38 -24.77 -24.34
N ILE A 460 20.34 -23.95 -23.29
CA ILE A 460 20.72 -24.35 -21.92
C ILE A 460 19.91 -25.59 -21.52
N LEU A 461 18.60 -25.58 -21.74
CA LEU A 461 17.73 -26.70 -21.38
C LEU A 461 18.00 -27.95 -22.22
N ASP A 462 18.36 -27.81 -23.49
CA ASP A 462 18.69 -28.93 -24.38
C ASP A 462 20.04 -29.57 -24.08
N GLU A 463 21.02 -28.79 -23.64
CA GLU A 463 22.32 -29.28 -23.21
C GLU A 463 22.27 -29.95 -21.82
N ARG A 464 21.31 -29.56 -20.96
CA ARG A 464 21.07 -30.22 -19.67
C ARG A 464 20.47 -31.61 -19.90
N SER A 465 21.34 -32.62 -19.82
CA SER A 465 20.95 -34.04 -19.79
C SER A 465 20.64 -34.51 -18.36
N LYS A 466 19.75 -35.50 -18.25
CA LYS A 466 19.04 -36.01 -17.05
C LYS A 466 19.73 -35.85 -15.69
#